data_AF-A0A1G8JSA9-F1
#
_entry.id   AF-A0A1G8JSA9-F1
#
_cell.length_a   1.000
_cell.length_b   1.000
_cell.length_c   1.000
_cell.angle_alpha   90.00
_cell.angle_beta   90.00
_cell.angle_gamma   90.00
#
_symmetry.space_group_name_H-M   'P 1'
#
loop_
_entity.id
_entity.type
_entity.pdbx_description
1 polymer ?
#
loop_
_entity_poly.entity_id
_entity_poly.type
_entity_poly.pdbx_seq_one_letter_code
_entity_poly.pdbx_strand_id
1 'polypeptide(L)'
;MSTVLASPKRLAIAAVPILGMIATPFLPFVSTPTLWLGLPAAIVWMGLMIIATVAALQIIERSYLREGGAELDRLELELSEQRRAALEPNGPEAH
;
A
#
# COMPACT_ATOMS: atom_id res chain seq x y z
N MET A 1 -11.55 -0.93 9.79
CA MET A 1 -10.50 -0.10 9.15
C MET A 1 -9.17 -0.75 9.53
N SER A 2 -8.51 -1.42 8.57
CA SER A 2 -7.39 -2.33 8.84
C SER A 2 -6.24 -1.61 9.56
N THR A 3 -5.89 -2.09 10.76
CA THR A 3 -4.82 -1.57 11.63
C THR A 3 -3.43 -1.71 11.02
N VAL A 4 -3.30 -2.43 9.91
CA VAL A 4 -2.03 -2.77 9.24
C VAL A 4 -1.32 -1.54 8.63
N LEU A 5 -2.07 -0.50 8.26
CA LEU A 5 -1.53 0.79 7.77
C LEU A 5 -1.20 1.79 8.89
N ALA A 6 -1.71 1.57 10.11
CA ALA A 6 -1.64 2.55 11.19
C ALA A 6 -0.25 2.65 11.85
N SER A 7 0.65 1.70 11.57
CA SER A 7 2.05 1.81 12.01
C SER A 7 2.68 3.09 11.44
N PRO A 8 3.14 4.04 12.29
CA PRO A 8 3.71 5.31 11.84
C PRO A 8 4.86 5.13 10.84
N LYS A 9 5.61 4.04 11.00
CA LYS A 9 6.70 3.66 10.10
C LYS A 9 6.22 3.31 8.69
N ARG A 10 5.16 2.51 8.57
CA ARG A 10 4.62 2.09 7.26
C ARG A 10 3.94 3.25 6.55
N LEU A 11 3.25 4.10 7.31
CA LEU A 11 2.70 5.35 6.80
C LEU A 11 3.80 6.26 6.23
N ALA A 12 4.92 6.42 6.95
CA ALA A 12 6.05 7.21 6.46
C ALA A 12 6.65 6.65 5.16
N ILE A 13 6.74 5.32 5.03
CA ILE A 13 7.24 4.67 3.80
C ILE A 13 6.29 4.92 2.62
N ALA A 14 4.98 4.76 2.82
CA ALA A 14 3.97 5.02 1.79
C ALA A 14 3.86 6.52 1.42
N ALA A 15 4.22 7.42 2.34
CA ALA A 15 4.14 8.85 2.11
C ALA A 15 5.15 9.36 1.06
N VAL A 16 6.27 8.65 0.84
CA VAL A 16 7.33 9.09 -0.09
C VAL A 16 6.82 9.33 -1.52
N PRO A 17 6.18 8.37 -2.21
CA PRO A 17 5.64 8.62 -3.55
C PRO A 17 4.51 9.66 -3.54
N ILE A 18 3.70 9.73 -2.48
CA ILE A 18 2.61 10.72 -2.35
C ILE A 18 3.17 12.14 -2.32
N LEU A 19 4.16 12.37 -1.45
CA LEU A 19 4.83 13.66 -1.34
C LEU A 19 5.57 14.02 -2.63
N GLY A 20 6.18 13.04 -3.29
CA GLY A 20 6.73 13.23 -4.64
C GLY A 20 5.67 13.69 -5.64
N MET A 21 4.51 13.06 -5.67
CA MET A 21 3.41 13.49 -6.55
C MET A 21 2.93 14.91 -6.22
N ILE A 22 2.78 15.25 -4.94
CA ILE A 22 2.43 16.61 -4.48
C ILE A 22 3.50 17.63 -4.87
N ALA A 23 4.77 17.23 -4.95
CA ALA A 23 5.86 18.11 -5.35
C ALA A 23 5.86 18.43 -6.85
N THR A 24 5.23 17.61 -7.68
CA THR A 24 5.22 17.73 -9.15
C THR A 24 4.99 19.16 -9.68
N PRO A 25 3.95 19.92 -9.28
CA PRO A 25 3.72 21.28 -9.79
C PRO A 25 4.83 22.29 -9.47
N PHE A 26 5.68 22.00 -8.47
CA PHE A 26 6.80 22.86 -8.09
C PHE A 26 8.10 22.52 -8.84
N LEU A 27 8.08 21.49 -9.70
CA LEU A 27 9.24 21.07 -10.46
C LEU A 27 9.40 21.92 -11.72
N PRO A 28 10.66 22.26 -12.10
CA PRO A 28 10.92 23.19 -13.19
C PRO A 28 10.41 22.68 -14.55
N PHE A 29 10.27 21.35 -14.72
CA PHE A 29 9.76 20.77 -15.96
C PHE A 29 8.28 21.03 -16.24
N VAL A 30 7.53 21.54 -15.26
CA VAL A 30 6.11 21.90 -15.43
C VAL A 30 5.94 23.19 -16.22
N SER A 31 6.87 24.14 -16.04
CA SER A 31 6.81 25.45 -16.70
C SER A 31 7.84 25.60 -17.82
N THR A 32 8.91 24.80 -17.81
CA THR A 32 10.01 24.90 -18.78
C THR A 32 10.40 23.52 -19.30
N PRO A 33 10.60 23.33 -20.61
CA PRO A 33 11.12 22.07 -21.14
C PRO A 33 12.53 21.81 -20.58
N THR A 34 12.66 20.77 -19.74
CA THR A 34 13.96 20.35 -19.20
C THR A 34 14.24 18.89 -19.50
N LEU A 35 15.52 18.56 -19.67
CA LEU A 35 15.99 17.21 -19.93
C LEU A 35 16.76 16.70 -18.71
N TRP A 36 16.43 15.49 -18.26
CA TRP A 36 17.20 14.74 -17.26
C TRP A 36 17.70 13.45 -17.91
N LEU A 37 19.01 13.17 -17.78
CA LEU A 37 19.64 11.98 -18.39
C LEU A 37 19.39 11.86 -19.92
N GLY A 38 19.19 12.99 -20.61
CA GLY A 38 18.88 13.01 -22.04
C GLY A 38 17.41 12.75 -22.41
N LEU A 39 16.53 12.50 -21.43
CA LEU A 39 15.10 12.29 -21.63
C LEU A 39 14.29 13.49 -21.10
N PRO A 40 13.03 13.69 -21.55
CA PRO A 40 12.14 14.67 -20.93
C PRO A 40 12.04 14.42 -19.42
N ALA A 41 12.33 15.44 -18.62
CA ALA A 41 12.39 15.32 -17.16
C ALA A 41 11.08 14.79 -16.56
N ALA A 42 9.93 15.09 -17.17
CA ALA A 42 8.63 14.54 -16.78
C ALA A 42 8.58 12.99 -16.90
N ILE A 43 9.16 12.40 -17.96
CA ILE A 43 9.23 10.94 -18.13
C ILE A 43 10.11 10.32 -17.04
N VAL A 44 11.26 10.92 -16.78
CA VAL A 44 12.18 10.45 -15.73
C VAL A 44 11.52 10.54 -14.35
N TRP A 45 10.83 11.64 -14.07
CA TRP A 45 10.09 11.82 -12.81
C TRP A 45 8.99 10.78 -12.61
N MET A 46 8.18 10.51 -13.64
CA MET A 46 7.17 9.45 -13.58
C MET A 46 7.80 8.09 -13.30
N GLY A 47 8.90 7.76 -13.98
CA GLY A 47 9.65 6.53 -13.72
C GLY A 47 10.13 6.43 -12.27
N LEU A 48 10.70 7.52 -11.73
CA LEU A 48 11.12 7.59 -10.33
C LEU A 48 9.95 7.37 -9.37
N MET A 49 8.79 7.97 -9.62
CA MET A 49 7.60 7.81 -8.77
C MET A 49 7.03 6.39 -8.80
N ILE A 50 7.05 5.72 -9.96
CA ILE A 50 6.66 4.31 -10.09
C ILE A 50 7.62 3.43 -9.28
N ILE A 51 8.94 3.60 -9.47
CA ILE A 51 9.95 2.84 -8.74
C ILE A 51 9.82 3.07 -7.23
N ALA A 52 9.63 4.33 -6.80
CA ALA A 52 9.42 4.67 -5.40
C ALA A 52 8.17 4.00 -4.82
N THR A 53 7.08 3.94 -5.59
CA THR A 53 5.84 3.27 -5.18
C THR A 53 6.04 1.77 -5.00
N VAL A 54 6.63 1.10 -5.99
CA VAL A 54 6.93 -0.34 -5.91
C VAL A 54 7.87 -0.61 -4.74
N ALA A 55 8.94 0.16 -4.58
CA ALA A 55 9.87 0.01 -3.46
C ALA A 55 9.17 0.20 -2.10
N ALA A 56 8.31 1.22 -1.96
CA ALA A 56 7.55 1.45 -0.75
C ALA A 56 6.66 0.24 -0.40
N LEU A 57 5.94 -0.30 -1.38
CA LEU A 57 5.11 -1.50 -1.20
C LEU A 57 5.94 -2.70 -0.77
N GLN A 58 7.06 -2.98 -1.45
CA GLN A 58 7.97 -4.07 -1.11
C GLN A 58 8.52 -3.94 0.32
N ILE A 59 8.86 -2.73 0.76
CA ILE A 59 9.35 -2.49 2.13
C ILE A 59 8.23 -2.73 3.15
N ILE A 60 7.01 -2.29 2.87
CA ILE A 60 5.84 -2.49 3.75
C ILE A 60 5.53 -3.98 3.87
N GLU A 61 5.47 -4.70 2.76
CA GLU A 61 5.22 -6.14 2.73
C GLU A 61 6.31 -6.91 3.49
N ARG A 62 7.59 -6.62 3.22
CA ARG A 62 8.70 -7.25 3.95
C ARG A 62 8.66 -6.95 5.44
N SER A 63 8.27 -5.74 5.83
CA SER A 63 8.11 -5.39 7.24
C SER A 63 6.95 -6.16 7.87
N TYR A 64 5.86 -6.35 7.13
CA TYR A 64 4.71 -7.14 7.54
C TYR A 64 5.00 -8.61 7.75
N LEU A 65 5.68 -9.24 6.79
CA LEU A 65 6.08 -10.64 6.92
C LEU A 65 7.05 -10.85 8.10
N ARG A 66 7.96 -9.91 8.34
CA ARG A 66 8.88 -9.96 9.48
C ARG A 66 8.18 -9.81 10.84
N GLU A 67 7.08 -9.08 10.88
CA GLU A 67 6.29 -8.85 12.10
C GLU A 67 5.28 -9.98 12.38
N GLY A 68 5.30 -11.07 11.59
CA GLY A 68 4.41 -12.22 11.78
C GLY A 68 2.99 -12.00 11.25
N GLY A 69 2.80 -11.01 10.37
CA GLY A 69 1.48 -10.63 9.86
C GLY A 69 0.68 -11.79 9.26
N ALA A 70 1.33 -12.71 8.54
CA ALA A 70 0.66 -13.87 7.94
C ALA A 70 -0.05 -14.78 8.97
N GLU A 71 0.47 -14.86 10.19
CA GLU A 71 -0.16 -15.62 11.27
C GLU A 71 -1.40 -14.90 11.80
N LEU A 72 -1.34 -13.57 11.91
CA LEU A 72 -2.48 -12.74 12.33
C LEU A 72 -3.64 -12.83 11.34
N ASP A 73 -3.36 -12.75 10.03
CA ASP A 73 -4.40 -12.87 8.99
C ASP A 73 -5.08 -14.26 9.03
N ARG A 74 -4.29 -15.32 9.26
CA ARG A 74 -4.84 -16.67 9.41
C ARG A 74 -5.77 -16.78 10.61
N LEU A 75 -5.36 -16.25 11.77
CA LEU A 75 -6.18 -16.25 12.98
C LEU A 75 -7.48 -15.43 12.80
N GLU A 76 -7.42 -14.30 12.10
CA GLU A 76 -8.60 -13.47 11.82
C GLU A 76 -9.59 -14.20 10.89
N LEU A 77 -9.09 -14.96 9.89
CA LEU A 77 -9.91 -15.81 9.04
C LEU A 77 -10.60 -16.92 9.84
N GLU A 78 -9.84 -17.68 10.65
CA GLU A 78 -10.39 -18.75 11.50
C GLU A 78 -11.47 -18.21 12.46
N LEU A 79 -11.25 -17.03 13.07
CA LEU A 79 -12.23 -16.36 13.91
C LEU A 79 -13.48 -15.96 13.12
N SER A 80 -13.32 -15.46 11.89
CA SER A 80 -14.43 -15.05 11.04
C SER A 80 -15.30 -16.24 10.61
N GLU A 81 -14.67 -17.38 10.33
CA GLU A 81 -15.36 -18.64 10.00
C GLU A 81 -16.11 -19.18 11.21
N GLN A 82 -15.48 -19.18 12.39
CA GLN A 82 -16.13 -19.58 13.64
C GLN A 82 -17.32 -18.68 13.97
N ARG A 83 -17.16 -17.35 13.83
CA ARG A 83 -18.23 -16.38 14.03
C ARG A 83 -19.38 -16.64 13.04
N ARG A 84 -19.07 -16.89 11.77
CA ARG A 84 -20.07 -17.21 10.75
C ARG A 84 -20.82 -18.51 11.06
N ALA A 85 -20.12 -19.56 11.45
CA ALA A 85 -20.72 -20.83 11.86
C ALA A 85 -21.63 -20.68 13.10
N ALA A 86 -21.23 -19.83 14.06
CA ALA A 86 -22.05 -19.53 15.23
C ALA A 86 -23.31 -18.69 14.91
N LEU A 87 -23.29 -17.94 13.81
CA LEU A 87 -24.40 -17.12 13.31
C LEU A 87 -25.34 -17.87 12.35
N GLU A 88 -25.00 -19.10 11.93
CA GLU A 88 -25.85 -19.99 11.14
C GLU A 88 -26.47 -21.15 11.98
N PRO A 89 -27.30 -20.90 13.02
CA PRO A 89 -27.95 -21.99 13.78
C PRO A 89 -29.21 -22.58 13.11
N ASN A 90 -29.68 -22.06 11.97
CA ASN A 90 -30.83 -22.60 11.20
C ASN A 90 -30.68 -22.28 9.69
N GLY A 91 -30.06 -23.19 8.92
CA GLY A 91 -30.19 -23.27 7.46
C GLY A 91 -31.44 -24.10 7.05
N PRO A 92 -31.85 -24.11 5.78
CA PRO A 92 -33.24 -24.34 5.32
C PRO A 92 -33.71 -25.80 5.40
N GLU A 93 -33.95 -26.32 6.61
CA GLU A 93 -34.63 -27.60 6.83
C GLU A 93 -35.91 -27.46 7.67
N ALA A 94 -36.75 -26.47 7.33
CA ALA A 94 -38.16 -26.48 7.70
C ALA A 94 -38.98 -26.59 6.41
N HIS A 95 -39.27 -27.86 6.05
CA HIS A 95 -40.38 -28.40 5.26
C HIS A 95 -41.00 -27.56 4.14
#